data_AF-A0A9P7KGS2-F1
#
_entry.id   AF-A0A9P7KGS2-F1
#
_cell.length_a   1.000
_cell.length_b   1.000
_cell.length_c   1.000
_cell.angle_alpha   90.00
_cell.angle_beta   90.00
_cell.angle_gamma   90.00
#
_symmetry.space_group_name_H-M   'P 1'
#
loop_
_entity.id
_entity.type
_entity.pdbx_description
1 polymer ?
#
loop_
_entity_poly.entity_id
_entity_poly.type
_entity_poly.pdbx_seq_one_letter_code
_entity_poly.pdbx_strand_id
1 'polypeptide(L)'
;MIATGMEAILIKVAGWGSKLPVRTEVESVIHSDSGFATVAFLRIKSAVLEVKDSQETLELEVPSVLENDFISIRDAVASAQEGSTQFTDTTKPTQANQLSSRVATSRKLDSWISVSNIERSLDSPLADLSIEEEVTECFNILEGQSVYTRDETILVDHPPARLKEYGLDVSNCVNINIFISSIDLFVRINAVYSTFFGSSPPARACVAVDLPHPLRVRLDVIAFAESRPSDRQALHVQSLSYWAPANIGPYSQAITAGERIFISGQIGLIPSQLALPYPRSLPSETALASQHISRITDVLRRDSGLGWPGNSQLELYWFANTQDLLHVKRVVSPDSIPTLYLSVKALPKDALIEKQVLLHTGRCAIVDEDVEDGFVMESREPIFEQSERS
;
A
#
# COMPACT_ATOMS: atom_id res chain seq x y z
N MET A 1 -34.58 19.13 6.20
CA MET A 1 -33.87 20.13 5.37
C MET A 1 -32.59 20.54 6.09
N ILE A 2 -31.46 20.02 5.64
CA ILE A 2 -30.14 20.63 5.82
C ILE A 2 -29.61 20.77 4.40
N ALA A 3 -29.57 22.01 3.92
CA ALA A 3 -29.16 22.34 2.57
C ALA A 3 -27.64 22.49 2.55
N THR A 4 -26.92 21.37 2.47
CA THR A 4 -25.53 21.27 1.97
C THR A 4 -25.14 19.80 1.93
N GLY A 5 -25.13 19.22 0.73
CA GLY A 5 -24.21 18.18 0.20
C GLY A 5 -23.61 17.05 1.04
N MET A 6 -24.01 16.79 2.28
CA MET A 6 -23.57 15.61 3.03
C MET A 6 -24.60 14.50 2.86
N GLU A 7 -24.16 13.35 2.35
CA GLU A 7 -24.92 12.11 2.33
C GLU A 7 -25.47 11.81 3.73
N ALA A 8 -26.70 11.29 3.78
CA ALA A 8 -27.41 11.01 5.02
C ALA A 8 -26.60 10.03 5.89
N ILE A 9 -26.08 10.49 7.02
CA ILE A 9 -25.46 9.60 8.03
C ILE A 9 -26.59 8.83 8.72
N LEU A 10 -26.72 7.54 8.39
CA LEU A 10 -27.70 6.65 9.00
C LEU A 10 -27.15 6.14 10.34
N ILE A 11 -27.49 6.84 11.43
CA ILE A 11 -27.05 6.46 12.79
C ILE A 11 -27.95 5.33 13.31
N LYS A 12 -27.45 4.09 13.31
CA LYS A 12 -28.09 2.98 14.03
C LYS A 12 -27.64 2.99 15.49
N VAL A 13 -28.39 3.67 16.36
CA VAL A 13 -28.14 3.64 17.81
C VAL A 13 -28.60 2.28 18.36
N ALA A 14 -27.66 1.43 18.76
CA ALA A 14 -27.97 0.18 19.46
C ALA A 14 -28.54 0.51 20.85
N GLY A 15 -29.81 0.16 21.09
CA GLY A 15 -30.45 0.27 22.41
C GLY A 15 -31.86 0.86 22.44
N TRP A 16 -32.40 1.37 21.31
CA TRP A 16 -33.66 2.13 21.30
C TRP A 16 -34.91 1.37 20.78
N GLY A 17 -34.86 0.04 20.71
CA GLY A 17 -36.03 -0.79 20.43
C GLY A 17 -36.85 -0.35 19.20
N SER A 18 -38.18 -0.38 19.31
CA SER A 18 -39.14 -0.02 18.28
C SER A 18 -39.46 1.49 18.20
N LYS A 19 -38.58 2.37 18.68
CA LYS A 19 -38.82 3.83 18.69
C LYS A 19 -37.73 4.60 17.95
N LEU A 20 -38.14 5.60 17.16
CA LEU A 20 -37.25 6.47 16.37
C LEU A 20 -37.26 7.90 16.92
N PRO A 21 -36.13 8.62 16.96
CA PRO A 21 -36.12 10.04 17.29
C PRO A 21 -36.69 10.87 16.13
N VAL A 22 -37.73 11.65 16.41
CA VAL A 22 -38.43 12.50 15.41
C VAL A 22 -38.10 13.98 15.57
N ARG A 23 -37.59 14.36 16.75
CA ARG A 23 -37.08 15.70 17.00
C ARG A 23 -35.83 15.62 17.85
N THR A 24 -34.69 15.92 17.27
CA THR A 24 -33.38 15.76 17.91
C THR A 24 -32.66 17.10 17.94
N GLU A 25 -32.34 17.59 19.13
CA GLU A 25 -31.39 18.68 19.30
C GLU A 25 -30.00 18.07 19.49
N VAL A 26 -29.06 18.43 18.62
CA VAL A 26 -27.70 17.89 18.63
C VAL A 26 -26.68 19.02 18.73
N GLU A 27 -25.56 18.75 19.40
CA GLU A 27 -24.36 19.57 19.31
C GLU A 27 -23.19 18.73 18.80
N SER A 28 -22.40 19.27 17.88
CA SER A 28 -21.13 18.68 17.48
C SER A 28 -20.07 19.06 18.51
N VAL A 29 -19.50 18.07 19.18
CA VAL A 29 -18.38 18.27 20.11
C VAL A 29 -17.12 17.71 19.47
N ILE A 30 -16.13 18.57 19.27
CA ILE A 30 -14.80 18.20 18.77
C ILE A 30 -13.94 17.86 19.98
N HIS A 31 -13.45 16.62 20.08
CA HIS A 31 -12.75 16.14 21.28
C HIS A 31 -11.23 16.07 21.15
N SER A 32 -10.72 16.07 19.92
CA SER A 32 -9.29 16.21 19.65
C SER A 32 -9.09 16.80 18.27
N ASP A 33 -8.33 17.89 18.20
CA ASP A 33 -7.77 18.41 16.96
C ASP A 33 -6.36 17.81 16.80
N SER A 34 -6.30 16.50 16.58
CA SER A 34 -5.05 15.85 16.18
C SER A 34 -5.02 15.79 14.66
N GLY A 35 -3.88 16.09 14.05
CA GLY A 35 -3.69 16.10 12.58
C GLY A 35 -3.87 14.74 11.89
N PHE A 36 -4.42 13.74 12.57
CA PHE A 36 -4.71 12.40 12.05
C PHE A 36 -6.21 12.15 11.83
N ALA A 37 -7.07 12.66 12.74
CA ALA A 37 -8.52 12.60 12.61
C ALA A 37 -9.17 13.55 13.62
N THR A 38 -9.87 14.58 13.14
CA THR A 38 -10.77 15.35 14.00
C THR A 38 -11.91 14.43 14.44
N VAL A 39 -11.83 13.89 15.65
CA VAL A 39 -12.92 13.09 16.21
C VAL A 39 -13.97 14.07 16.73
N ALA A 40 -15.04 14.22 15.95
CA ALA A 40 -16.24 14.92 16.36
C ALA A 40 -17.31 13.88 16.72
N PHE A 41 -17.95 14.03 17.88
CA PHE A 41 -19.16 13.27 18.21
C PHE A 41 -20.37 14.19 18.23
N LEU A 42 -21.47 13.70 17.65
CA LEU A 42 -22.78 14.29 17.78
C LEU A 42 -23.34 13.94 19.16
N ARG A 43 -23.40 14.93 20.05
CA ARG A 43 -24.08 14.79 21.34
C ARG A 43 -25.54 15.20 21.17
N ILE A 44 -26.44 14.26 21.44
CA ILE A 44 -27.88 14.52 21.47
C ILE A 44 -28.23 15.19 22.81
N LYS A 45 -28.68 16.44 22.77
CA LYS A 45 -29.16 17.20 23.95
C LYS A 45 -30.56 16.77 24.36
N SER A 46 -31.43 16.63 23.37
CA SER A 46 -32.82 16.23 23.57
C SER A 46 -33.30 15.44 22.36
N ALA A 47 -34.11 14.39 22.59
CA ALA A 47 -34.72 13.60 21.54
C ALA A 47 -36.16 13.23 21.92
N VAL A 48 -37.12 13.47 21.03
CA VAL A 48 -38.49 12.95 21.14
C VAL A 48 -38.58 11.66 20.35
N LEU A 49 -38.97 10.57 21.02
CA LEU A 49 -39.06 9.24 20.41
C LEU A 49 -40.51 8.93 20.02
N GLU A 50 -40.75 8.56 18.76
CA GLU A 50 -42.03 8.04 18.28
C GLU A 50 -41.95 6.55 18.00
N VAL A 51 -43.08 5.86 18.09
CA VAL A 51 -43.17 4.43 17.79
C VAL A 51 -42.98 4.24 16.29
N LYS A 52 -42.07 3.36 15.92
CA LYS A 52 -41.82 2.97 14.54
C LYS A 52 -43.03 2.21 14.04
N ASP A 53 -43.77 2.78 13.08
CA ASP A 53 -44.77 2.03 12.33
C ASP A 53 -44.11 0.75 11.79
N SER A 54 -44.82 -0.37 11.90
CA SER A 54 -44.32 -1.71 11.55
C SER A 54 -43.58 -1.67 10.22
N GLN A 55 -42.29 -2.01 10.28
CA GLN A 55 -41.32 -1.85 9.20
C GLN A 55 -41.87 -2.38 7.87
N GLU A 56 -42.00 -1.52 6.87
CA GLU A 56 -41.68 -1.95 5.52
C GLU A 56 -40.26 -2.52 5.59
N THR A 57 -40.13 -3.81 5.29
CA THR A 57 -38.83 -4.44 5.11
C THR A 57 -38.20 -3.79 3.89
N LEU A 58 -37.49 -2.68 4.08
CA LEU A 58 -36.64 -2.11 3.05
C LEU A 58 -35.55 -3.14 2.77
N GLU A 59 -35.72 -3.89 1.68
CA GLU A 59 -34.64 -4.70 1.12
C GLU A 59 -33.55 -3.75 0.67
N LEU A 60 -32.52 -3.61 1.51
CA LEU A 60 -31.32 -2.85 1.16
C LEU A 60 -30.57 -3.66 0.10
N GLU A 61 -30.51 -3.15 -1.12
CA GLU A 61 -29.70 -3.75 -2.17
C GLU A 61 -28.22 -3.68 -1.76
N VAL A 62 -27.61 -4.84 -1.56
CA VAL A 62 -26.17 -4.96 -1.33
C VAL A 62 -25.50 -4.98 -2.71
N PRO A 63 -24.63 -4.00 -3.03
CA PRO A 63 -23.92 -3.99 -4.31
C PRO A 63 -23.13 -5.29 -4.53
N SER A 64 -22.99 -5.69 -5.79
CA SER A 64 -22.12 -6.82 -6.12
C SER A 64 -20.70 -6.54 -5.67
N VAL A 65 -20.04 -7.58 -5.14
CA VAL A 65 -18.66 -7.47 -4.64
C VAL A 65 -17.68 -7.18 -5.78
N LEU A 66 -17.93 -7.75 -6.97
CA LEU A 66 -17.14 -7.53 -8.17
C LEU A 66 -17.97 -6.78 -9.23
N GLU A 67 -17.31 -5.89 -9.95
CA GLU A 67 -17.81 -5.29 -11.19
C GLU A 67 -17.53 -6.23 -12.37
N ASN A 68 -18.23 -6.03 -13.49
CA ASN A 68 -18.23 -6.96 -14.64
C ASN A 68 -16.82 -7.23 -15.20
N ASP A 69 -15.97 -6.21 -15.25
CA ASP A 69 -14.60 -6.36 -15.75
C ASP A 69 -13.77 -7.29 -14.85
N PHE A 70 -13.98 -7.22 -13.53
CA PHE A 70 -13.27 -8.07 -12.57
C PHE A 70 -13.92 -9.45 -12.40
N ILE A 71 -15.22 -9.59 -12.69
CA ILE A 71 -15.84 -10.91 -12.89
C ILE A 71 -15.14 -11.63 -14.06
N SER A 72 -14.86 -10.91 -15.14
CA SER A 72 -14.16 -11.48 -16.31
C SER A 72 -12.74 -11.91 -15.96
N ILE A 73 -12.00 -11.14 -15.16
CA ILE A 73 -10.67 -11.54 -14.63
C ILE A 73 -10.78 -12.80 -13.78
N ARG A 74 -11.74 -12.86 -12.86
CA ARG A 74 -11.98 -14.06 -12.03
C ARG A 74 -12.21 -15.28 -12.92
N ASP A 75 -13.13 -15.20 -13.87
CA ASP A 75 -13.52 -16.35 -14.69
C ASP A 75 -12.38 -16.81 -15.62
N ALA A 76 -11.58 -15.86 -16.12
CA ALA A 76 -10.40 -16.17 -16.92
C ALA A 76 -9.30 -16.85 -16.10
N VAL A 77 -9.03 -16.42 -14.86
CA VAL A 77 -8.06 -17.08 -13.97
C VAL A 77 -8.55 -18.49 -13.59
N ALA A 78 -9.85 -18.65 -13.30
CA ALA A 78 -10.43 -19.96 -13.03
C ALA A 78 -10.26 -20.92 -14.22
N SER A 79 -10.56 -20.45 -15.43
CA SER A 79 -10.36 -21.20 -16.67
C SER A 79 -8.89 -21.58 -16.90
N ALA A 80 -7.96 -20.68 -16.57
CA ALA A 80 -6.52 -20.93 -16.69
C ALA A 80 -6.00 -21.96 -15.67
N GLN A 81 -6.67 -22.13 -14.52
CA GLN A 81 -6.37 -23.19 -13.55
C GLN A 81 -6.89 -24.55 -14.03
N GLU A 82 -8.11 -24.61 -14.55
CA GLU A 82 -8.72 -25.86 -15.05
C GLU A 82 -8.01 -26.42 -16.29
N GLY A 83 -7.58 -25.55 -17.20
CA GLY A 83 -6.90 -25.93 -18.44
C GLY A 83 -5.44 -26.39 -18.28
N SER A 84 -4.87 -26.33 -17.07
CA SER A 84 -3.49 -26.72 -16.83
C SER A 84 -3.38 -28.19 -16.44
N THR A 85 -2.93 -29.03 -17.37
CA THR A 85 -2.31 -30.32 -17.01
C THR A 85 -1.11 -30.07 -16.11
N GLN A 86 -0.90 -30.91 -15.10
CA GLN A 86 0.18 -30.81 -14.11
C GLN A 86 1.51 -30.41 -14.78
N PHE A 87 1.93 -29.16 -14.59
CA PHE A 87 3.27 -28.75 -14.98
C PHE A 87 4.22 -29.42 -13.99
N THR A 88 4.97 -30.42 -14.46
CA THR A 88 6.11 -30.95 -13.74
C THR A 88 7.17 -29.86 -13.69
N ASP A 89 7.37 -29.32 -12.49
CA ASP A 89 8.44 -28.38 -12.19
C ASP A 89 9.78 -29.06 -12.48
N THR A 90 10.30 -28.87 -13.69
CA THR A 90 11.60 -29.41 -14.14
C THR A 90 12.73 -28.43 -13.86
N THR A 91 12.40 -27.24 -13.32
CA THR A 91 13.40 -26.34 -12.76
C THR A 91 13.90 -26.93 -11.45
N LYS A 92 15.05 -27.60 -11.50
CA LYS A 92 15.85 -27.83 -10.30
C LYS A 92 15.92 -26.50 -9.55
N PRO A 93 15.66 -26.45 -8.23
CA PRO A 93 15.92 -25.25 -7.47
C PRO A 93 17.36 -24.88 -7.80
N THR A 94 17.54 -23.75 -8.47
CA THR A 94 18.87 -23.18 -8.65
C THR A 94 19.36 -23.08 -7.22
N GLN A 95 20.41 -23.83 -6.85
CA GLN A 95 20.98 -23.72 -5.52
C GLN A 95 21.13 -22.22 -5.30
N ALA A 96 20.35 -21.68 -4.35
CA ALA A 96 20.42 -20.27 -4.04
C ALA A 96 21.90 -20.06 -3.72
N ASN A 97 22.64 -19.45 -4.66
CA ASN A 97 24.00 -19.00 -4.40
C ASN A 97 23.89 -18.32 -3.06
N GLN A 98 24.62 -18.83 -2.06
CA GLN A 98 24.49 -18.40 -0.66
C GLN A 98 24.23 -16.91 -0.66
N LEU A 99 22.97 -16.52 -0.39
CA LEU A 99 22.58 -15.13 -0.51
C LEU A 99 23.44 -14.42 0.53
N SER A 100 24.47 -13.70 0.08
CA SER A 100 25.34 -12.98 1.01
C SER A 100 24.58 -11.74 1.46
N SER A 101 24.79 -11.31 2.71
CA SER A 101 24.44 -9.96 3.10
C SER A 101 25.03 -8.96 2.09
N ARG A 102 24.24 -7.96 1.73
CA ARG A 102 24.64 -6.92 0.79
C ARG A 102 24.60 -5.60 1.51
N VAL A 103 25.67 -4.82 1.35
CA VAL A 103 25.72 -3.44 1.82
C VAL A 103 24.58 -2.67 1.15
N ALA A 104 23.88 -1.84 1.93
CA ALA A 104 22.85 -0.96 1.41
C ALA A 104 23.42 -0.07 0.30
N THR A 105 22.66 0.12 -0.77
CA THR A 105 23.06 0.97 -1.91
C THR A 105 22.00 2.02 -2.18
N SER A 106 22.43 3.24 -2.52
CA SER A 106 21.52 4.31 -2.92
C SER A 106 21.83 4.80 -4.32
N ARG A 107 20.79 5.20 -5.05
CA ARG A 107 20.90 5.90 -6.33
C ARG A 107 19.97 7.09 -6.34
N LYS A 108 20.47 8.23 -6.81
CA LYS A 108 19.67 9.43 -7.08
C LYS A 108 19.47 9.59 -8.58
N LEU A 109 18.24 9.88 -8.99
CA LEU A 109 17.85 10.31 -10.32
C LEU A 109 16.90 11.50 -10.17
N ASP A 110 17.36 12.70 -10.52
CA ASP A 110 16.62 13.95 -10.30
C ASP A 110 16.16 14.08 -8.83
N SER A 111 14.86 14.25 -8.59
CA SER A 111 14.24 14.31 -7.26
C SER A 111 13.96 12.93 -6.63
N TRP A 112 14.34 11.84 -7.29
CA TRP A 112 14.05 10.46 -6.85
C TRP A 112 15.28 9.80 -6.26
N ILE A 113 15.12 9.23 -5.08
CA ILE A 113 16.17 8.47 -4.39
C ILE A 113 15.65 7.05 -4.18
N SER A 114 16.39 6.05 -4.66
CA SER A 114 16.15 4.65 -4.32
C SER A 114 17.25 4.18 -3.37
N VAL A 115 16.87 3.56 -2.25
CA VAL A 115 17.77 2.92 -1.28
C VAL A 115 17.38 1.46 -1.17
N SER A 116 18.31 0.55 -1.45
CA SER A 116 18.06 -0.89 -1.51
C SER A 116 18.96 -1.68 -0.58
N ASN A 117 18.52 -2.89 -0.20
CA ASN A 117 19.23 -3.79 0.70
C ASN A 117 19.52 -3.17 2.08
N ILE A 118 18.55 -2.44 2.64
CA ILE A 118 18.68 -1.91 3.99
C ILE A 118 18.46 -3.07 4.97
N GLU A 119 19.50 -3.46 5.67
CA GLU A 119 19.51 -4.56 6.63
C GLU A 119 20.53 -4.28 7.75
N ARG A 120 20.38 -4.95 8.90
CA ARG A 120 21.32 -4.83 10.03
C ARG A 120 22.74 -5.23 9.64
N SER A 121 23.73 -4.70 10.37
CA SER A 121 25.10 -5.19 10.25
C SER A 121 25.27 -6.59 10.85
N LEU A 122 25.98 -7.45 10.12
CA LEU A 122 26.34 -8.80 10.57
C LEU A 122 27.74 -8.86 11.22
N ASP A 123 28.52 -7.78 11.12
CA ASP A 123 29.86 -7.68 11.73
C ASP A 123 29.79 -7.40 13.25
N SER A 124 28.59 -7.04 13.74
CA SER A 124 28.30 -6.98 15.17
C SER A 124 28.38 -8.38 15.79
N PRO A 125 29.02 -8.57 16.96
CA PRO A 125 29.17 -9.88 17.59
C PRO A 125 27.79 -10.50 17.82
N LEU A 126 27.35 -11.42 16.95
CA LEU A 126 26.06 -12.14 16.89
C LEU A 126 25.09 -11.79 18.04
N ALA A 127 24.70 -10.53 18.12
CA ALA A 127 23.94 -10.07 19.26
C ALA A 127 22.51 -10.57 19.02
N ASP A 128 21.94 -11.20 20.04
CA ASP A 128 20.53 -11.59 20.15
C ASP A 128 19.65 -10.32 20.15
N LEU A 129 19.69 -9.54 19.06
CA LEU A 129 18.80 -8.43 18.85
C LEU A 129 17.38 -9.01 18.80
N SER A 130 16.49 -8.37 19.53
CA SER A 130 15.06 -8.53 19.31
C SER A 130 14.71 -8.11 17.86
N ILE A 131 13.55 -8.54 17.37
CA ILE A 131 13.12 -8.11 16.03
C ILE A 131 12.86 -6.60 16.00
N GLU A 132 12.46 -6.02 17.13
CA GLU A 132 12.22 -4.60 17.30
C GLU A 132 13.51 -3.78 17.15
N GLU A 133 14.60 -4.24 17.77
CA GLU A 133 15.92 -3.62 17.64
C GLU A 133 16.44 -3.75 16.19
N GLU A 134 16.25 -4.89 15.53
CA GLU A 134 16.67 -5.07 14.12
C GLU A 134 15.92 -4.15 13.16
N VAL A 135 14.60 -3.96 13.34
CA VAL A 135 13.83 -2.99 12.55
C VAL A 135 14.30 -1.57 12.82
N THR A 136 14.55 -1.23 14.08
CA THR A 136 15.05 0.09 14.48
C THR A 136 16.40 0.38 13.84
N GLU A 137 17.30 -0.61 13.84
CA GLU A 137 18.60 -0.51 13.18
C GLU A 137 18.48 -0.25 11.67
N CYS A 138 17.54 -0.94 10.98
CA CYS A 138 17.30 -0.70 9.56
C CYS A 138 16.90 0.76 9.28
N PHE A 139 16.03 1.35 10.10
CA PHE A 139 15.63 2.75 9.95
C PHE A 139 16.75 3.74 10.31
N ASN A 140 17.54 3.44 11.35
CA ASN A 140 18.71 4.23 11.68
C ASN A 140 19.72 4.26 10.52
N ILE A 141 19.92 3.12 9.86
CA ILE A 141 20.75 3.00 8.64
C ILE A 141 20.18 3.87 7.52
N LEU A 142 18.87 3.77 7.25
CA LEU A 142 18.18 4.58 6.24
C LEU A 142 18.32 6.09 6.47
N GLU A 143 18.15 6.53 7.72
CA GLU A 143 18.32 7.94 8.12
C GLU A 143 19.78 8.39 8.16
N GLY A 144 20.72 7.45 8.09
CA GLY A 144 22.15 7.75 8.13
C GLY A 144 22.71 8.02 9.51
N GLN A 145 22.03 7.52 10.54
CA GLN A 145 22.49 7.53 11.92
C GLN A 145 23.55 6.45 12.12
N SER A 146 24.54 6.73 12.98
CA SER A 146 25.50 5.70 13.38
C SER A 146 24.78 4.65 14.25
N VAL A 147 25.13 3.39 14.05
CA VAL A 147 24.57 2.26 14.79
C VAL A 147 25.54 1.90 15.91
N TYR A 148 25.01 1.68 17.11
CA TYR A 148 25.77 1.37 18.31
C TYR A 148 25.35 0.02 18.89
N THR A 149 26.26 -0.66 19.56
CA THR A 149 25.94 -1.77 20.47
C THR A 149 25.21 -1.24 21.71
N ARG A 150 24.69 -2.16 22.54
CA ARG A 150 24.07 -1.83 23.84
C ARG A 150 25.04 -1.18 24.84
N ASP A 151 26.34 -1.44 24.71
CA ASP A 151 27.42 -0.81 25.48
C ASP A 151 27.96 0.48 24.85
N GLU A 152 27.20 1.10 23.93
CA GLU A 152 27.54 2.37 23.26
C GLU A 152 28.79 2.32 22.36
N THR A 153 29.24 1.12 21.98
CA THR A 153 30.33 0.94 21.00
C THR A 153 29.77 1.13 19.58
N ILE A 154 30.44 1.95 18.75
CA ILE A 154 30.02 2.17 17.36
C ILE A 154 30.19 0.87 16.55
N LEU A 155 29.09 0.35 16.00
CA LEU A 155 29.05 -0.81 15.11
C LEU A 155 29.16 -0.41 13.65
N VAL A 156 28.37 0.58 13.26
CA VAL A 156 28.36 1.13 11.91
C VAL A 156 28.50 2.62 12.07
N ASP A 157 29.71 3.11 11.90
CA ASP A 157 29.91 4.54 11.80
C ASP A 157 29.49 4.99 10.42
N HIS A 158 28.52 5.90 10.35
CA HIS A 158 28.15 6.52 9.10
C HIS A 158 27.84 5.47 7.99
N PRO A 159 26.70 4.75 8.06
CA PRO A 159 26.36 3.70 7.10
C PRO A 159 26.28 4.20 5.65
N PRO A 160 26.68 3.40 4.64
CA PRO A 160 26.45 3.78 3.24
C PRO A 160 24.95 3.77 2.90
N ALA A 161 24.53 4.63 1.96
CA ALA A 161 23.18 4.73 1.39
C ALA A 161 22.10 5.40 2.28
N ARG A 162 22.12 6.74 2.37
CA ARG A 162 21.34 7.50 3.35
C ARG A 162 20.39 8.51 2.75
N LEU A 163 19.24 8.74 3.38
CA LEU A 163 18.38 9.88 3.08
C LEU A 163 19.05 11.22 3.44
N LYS A 164 19.75 11.27 4.57
CA LYS A 164 20.41 12.49 5.07
C LYS A 164 21.50 13.03 4.13
N GLU A 165 22.17 12.17 3.37
CA GLU A 165 23.15 12.59 2.34
C GLU A 165 22.49 13.39 1.20
N TYR A 166 21.19 13.19 1.00
CA TYR A 166 20.38 13.94 0.04
C TYR A 166 19.57 15.05 0.70
N GLY A 167 19.77 15.32 1.99
CA GLY A 167 19.00 16.29 2.76
C GLY A 167 17.56 15.85 3.05
N LEU A 168 17.29 14.54 3.03
CA LEU A 168 15.97 13.95 3.26
C LEU A 168 15.92 13.17 4.57
N ASP A 169 14.69 12.91 5.05
CA ASP A 169 14.40 12.02 6.16
C ASP A 169 13.27 11.03 5.81
N VAL A 170 12.88 10.18 6.76
CA VAL A 170 11.85 9.14 6.54
C VAL A 170 10.50 9.70 6.09
N SER A 171 10.17 10.97 6.38
CA SER A 171 8.92 11.58 5.94
C SER A 171 8.85 11.73 4.41
N ASN A 172 10.00 11.79 3.74
CA ASN A 172 10.12 11.85 2.28
C ASN A 172 9.96 10.49 1.60
N CYS A 173 9.88 9.38 2.35
CA CYS A 173 9.63 8.07 1.77
C CYS A 173 8.25 8.03 1.11
N VAL A 174 8.20 7.51 -0.13
CA VAL A 174 6.96 7.37 -0.90
C VAL A 174 6.54 5.91 -1.07
N ASN A 175 7.50 4.98 -1.11
CA ASN A 175 7.24 3.54 -1.14
C ASN A 175 8.27 2.78 -0.31
N ILE A 176 7.84 1.81 0.47
CA ILE A 176 8.72 0.89 1.21
C ILE A 176 8.24 -0.54 1.01
N ASN A 177 9.12 -1.40 0.48
CA ASN A 177 8.92 -2.83 0.47
C ASN A 177 9.67 -3.44 1.66
N ILE A 178 8.95 -4.19 2.49
CA ILE A 178 9.47 -4.82 3.71
C ILE A 178 9.51 -6.32 3.50
N PHE A 179 10.71 -6.88 3.50
CA PHE A 179 10.94 -8.32 3.40
C PHE A 179 11.20 -8.87 4.79
N ILE A 180 10.45 -9.90 5.19
CA ILE A 180 10.56 -10.52 6.51
C ILE A 180 10.84 -12.02 6.38
N SER A 181 11.62 -12.60 7.28
CA SER A 181 11.98 -14.03 7.17
C SER A 181 10.83 -14.99 7.53
N SER A 182 9.87 -14.52 8.33
CA SER A 182 8.63 -15.21 8.68
C SER A 182 7.47 -14.22 8.82
N ILE A 183 6.28 -14.63 8.37
CA ILE A 183 5.04 -13.85 8.51
C ILE A 183 4.63 -13.66 9.97
N ASP A 184 5.09 -14.51 10.88
CA ASP A 184 4.83 -14.41 12.33
C ASP A 184 5.40 -13.11 12.93
N LEU A 185 6.41 -12.51 12.28
CA LEU A 185 7.03 -11.27 12.72
C LEU A 185 6.20 -10.03 12.36
N PHE A 186 5.20 -10.17 11.49
CA PHE A 186 4.46 -9.06 10.88
C PHE A 186 3.87 -8.08 11.90
N VAL A 187 3.24 -8.59 12.97
CA VAL A 187 2.60 -7.74 14.00
C VAL A 187 3.64 -6.93 14.76
N ARG A 188 4.75 -7.57 15.16
CA ARG A 188 5.83 -6.94 15.94
C ARG A 188 6.57 -5.90 15.11
N ILE A 189 6.86 -6.21 13.85
CA ILE A 189 7.50 -5.28 12.91
C ILE A 189 6.60 -4.07 12.65
N ASN A 190 5.30 -4.26 12.45
CA ASN A 190 4.37 -3.15 12.23
C ASN A 190 4.28 -2.21 13.45
N ALA A 191 4.38 -2.74 14.67
CA ALA A 191 4.36 -1.93 15.88
C ALA A 191 5.55 -0.95 15.89
N VAL A 192 6.76 -1.42 15.59
CA VAL A 192 7.96 -0.57 15.51
C VAL A 192 7.93 0.33 14.28
N TYR A 193 7.59 -0.20 13.11
CA TYR A 193 7.48 0.59 11.88
C TYR A 193 6.57 1.82 12.07
N SER A 194 5.44 1.66 12.78
CA SER A 194 4.50 2.75 13.00
C SER A 194 5.07 3.94 13.78
N THR A 195 6.17 3.76 14.53
CA THR A 195 6.78 4.85 15.29
C THR A 195 7.62 5.80 14.43
N PHE A 196 7.98 5.38 13.21
CA PHE A 196 8.79 6.19 12.28
C PHE A 196 7.95 7.13 11.41
N PHE A 197 6.63 6.94 11.36
CA PHE A 197 5.76 7.69 10.45
C PHE A 197 4.60 8.34 11.20
N GLY A 198 4.27 9.56 10.79
CA GLY A 198 3.08 10.29 11.26
C GLY A 198 1.82 9.93 10.46
N SER A 199 1.03 10.94 10.11
CA SER A 199 -0.25 10.79 9.40
C SER A 199 -0.15 10.43 7.92
N SER A 200 1.06 10.39 7.36
CA SER A 200 1.27 10.10 5.93
C SER A 200 2.44 9.13 5.74
N PRO A 201 2.33 7.88 6.24
CA PRO A 201 3.31 6.83 5.99
C PRO A 201 3.38 6.51 4.48
N PRO A 202 4.49 5.96 3.97
CA PRO A 202 4.62 5.63 2.55
C PRO A 202 3.64 4.56 2.08
N ALA A 203 3.53 4.40 0.76
CA ALA A 203 2.97 3.18 0.18
C ALA A 203 3.84 1.98 0.56
N ARG A 204 3.26 0.79 0.64
CA ARG A 204 3.91 -0.37 1.25
C ARG A 204 3.47 -1.70 0.66
N ALA A 205 4.42 -2.62 0.59
CA ALA A 205 4.18 -4.07 0.54
C ALA A 205 5.03 -4.74 1.63
N CYS A 206 4.48 -5.73 2.33
CA CYS A 206 5.23 -6.46 3.35
C CYS A 206 5.00 -7.97 3.21
N VAL A 207 6.05 -8.69 2.81
CA VAL A 207 5.97 -10.07 2.35
C VAL A 207 7.03 -10.93 3.00
N ALA A 208 6.72 -12.20 3.26
CA ALA A 208 7.68 -13.13 3.86
C ALA A 208 8.52 -13.82 2.77
N VAL A 209 9.85 -13.76 2.89
CA VAL A 209 10.79 -14.34 1.91
C VAL A 209 11.91 -15.10 2.62
N ASP A 210 12.69 -15.88 1.87
CA ASP A 210 13.93 -16.44 2.40
C ASP A 210 15.01 -15.36 2.41
N LEU A 211 15.40 -14.94 3.61
CA LEU A 211 16.52 -14.03 3.85
C LEU A 211 17.77 -14.81 4.27
N PRO A 212 18.99 -14.30 3.96
CA PRO A 212 20.22 -14.87 4.47
C PRO A 212 20.21 -14.98 5.99
N HIS A 213 20.42 -16.16 6.55
CA HIS A 213 20.59 -16.27 8.00
C HIS A 213 21.83 -15.45 8.45
N PRO A 214 21.76 -14.66 9.55
CA PRO A 214 20.69 -14.55 10.54
C PRO A 214 19.66 -13.41 10.30
N LEU A 215 19.64 -12.78 9.13
CA LEU A 215 18.76 -11.65 8.83
C LEU A 215 17.28 -12.05 8.90
N ARG A 216 16.47 -11.19 9.53
CA ARG A 216 15.04 -11.37 9.66
C ARG A 216 14.24 -10.28 8.98
N VAL A 217 14.84 -9.10 8.74
CA VAL A 217 14.22 -7.97 8.04
C VAL A 217 15.16 -7.37 7.02
N ARG A 218 14.63 -6.99 5.87
CA ARG A 218 15.30 -6.15 4.86
C ARG A 218 14.29 -5.16 4.28
N LEU A 219 14.72 -3.93 4.01
CA LEU A 219 13.89 -2.89 3.40
C LEU A 219 14.44 -2.46 2.04
N ASP A 220 13.53 -2.16 1.11
CA ASP A 220 13.80 -1.35 -0.08
C ASP A 220 12.90 -0.10 -0.03
N VAL A 221 13.48 1.06 -0.28
CA VAL A 221 12.85 2.37 -0.08
C VAL A 221 13.00 3.22 -1.33
N ILE A 222 11.90 3.89 -1.70
CA ILE A 222 11.90 4.99 -2.64
C ILE A 222 11.50 6.24 -1.86
N ALA A 223 12.29 7.31 -2.01
CA ALA A 223 12.04 8.62 -1.45
C ALA A 223 11.98 9.68 -2.56
N PHE A 224 11.27 10.76 -2.27
CA PHE A 224 11.07 11.88 -3.20
C PHE A 224 11.46 13.19 -2.51
N ALA A 225 12.38 13.93 -3.14
CA ALA A 225 12.76 15.26 -2.73
C ALA A 225 11.70 16.26 -3.20
N GLU A 226 10.76 16.58 -2.32
CA GLU A 226 9.69 17.54 -2.58
C GLU A 226 10.26 18.94 -2.87
N SER A 227 9.73 19.60 -3.89
CA SER A 227 10.05 21.01 -4.16
C SER A 227 9.11 21.94 -3.39
N ARG A 228 7.89 21.47 -3.12
CA ARG A 228 6.86 22.14 -2.32
C ARG A 228 6.22 21.14 -1.34
N PRO A 229 5.77 21.57 -0.15
CA PRO A 229 5.18 20.68 0.87
C PRO A 229 3.92 19.91 0.44
N SER A 230 3.32 20.25 -0.69
CA SER A 230 2.12 19.60 -1.24
C SER A 230 2.41 18.63 -2.37
N ASP A 231 3.69 18.47 -2.76
CA ASP A 231 4.08 17.61 -3.88
C ASP A 231 3.98 16.13 -3.54
N ARG A 232 3.94 15.78 -2.23
CA ARG A 232 3.65 14.43 -1.73
C ARG A 232 2.30 14.40 -1.02
N GLN A 233 1.40 13.53 -1.47
CA GLN A 233 0.04 13.41 -0.94
C GLN A 233 -0.30 11.95 -0.68
N ALA A 234 -0.98 11.69 0.44
CA ALA A 234 -1.37 10.36 0.85
C ALA A 234 -2.88 10.14 0.74
N LEU A 235 -3.28 9.01 0.18
CA LEU A 235 -4.67 8.54 0.19
C LEU A 235 -4.84 7.43 1.23
N HIS A 236 -5.82 7.59 2.11
CA HIS A 236 -6.22 6.60 3.10
C HIS A 236 -7.72 6.33 3.00
N VAL A 237 -8.10 5.05 2.93
CA VAL A 237 -9.51 4.66 3.09
C VAL A 237 -9.79 4.47 4.58
N GLN A 238 -10.43 5.43 5.23
CA GLN A 238 -10.51 5.46 6.70
C GLN A 238 -11.67 4.65 7.31
N SER A 239 -12.67 4.26 6.51
CA SER A 239 -13.86 3.59 7.00
C SER A 239 -14.18 2.30 6.24
N LEU A 240 -14.92 1.39 6.90
CA LEU A 240 -15.57 0.29 6.22
C LEU A 240 -16.47 0.85 5.10
N SER A 241 -16.33 0.27 3.92
CA SER A 241 -17.01 0.74 2.72
C SER A 241 -17.30 -0.42 1.78
N TYR A 242 -18.02 -0.18 0.69
CA TYR A 242 -18.20 -1.16 -0.40
C TYR A 242 -17.23 -0.95 -1.56
N TRP A 243 -16.51 0.18 -1.59
CA TRP A 243 -15.67 0.54 -2.72
C TRP A 243 -14.22 0.06 -2.53
N ALA A 244 -13.60 0.24 -1.37
CA ALA A 244 -12.24 -0.24 -1.12
C ALA A 244 -12.00 -0.65 0.34
N PRO A 245 -11.05 -1.56 0.61
CA PRO A 245 -10.72 -1.98 1.96
C PRO A 245 -10.19 -0.82 2.79
N ALA A 246 -10.71 -0.69 4.01
CA ALA A 246 -10.23 0.27 4.97
C ALA A 246 -8.75 0.02 5.32
N ASN A 247 -8.01 1.11 5.50
CA ASN A 247 -6.65 1.11 5.97
C ASN A 247 -6.61 0.78 7.46
N ILE A 248 -6.01 -0.35 7.83
CA ILE A 248 -5.80 -0.69 9.25
C ILE A 248 -4.31 -0.62 9.64
N GLY A 249 -3.41 -0.84 8.69
CA GLY A 249 -1.98 -0.92 8.96
C GLY A 249 -1.28 0.43 8.85
N PRO A 250 -0.02 0.55 9.33
CA PRO A 250 0.75 1.77 9.18
C PRO A 250 1.29 1.88 7.74
N TYR A 251 0.45 2.29 6.79
CA TYR A 251 0.80 2.54 5.39
C TYR A 251 -0.27 3.43 4.75
N SER A 252 0.03 4.11 3.65
CA SER A 252 -0.99 4.80 2.85
C SER A 252 -1.50 3.88 1.74
N GLN A 253 -2.80 3.85 1.41
CA GLN A 253 -3.28 3.07 0.25
C GLN A 253 -2.56 3.51 -1.03
N ALA A 254 -2.33 4.81 -1.18
CA ALA A 254 -1.49 5.35 -2.23
C ALA A 254 -0.72 6.59 -1.77
N ILE A 255 0.43 6.82 -2.40
CA ILE A 255 1.19 8.07 -2.33
C ILE A 255 1.30 8.65 -3.74
N THR A 256 0.81 9.86 -3.93
CA THR A 256 1.09 10.69 -5.10
C THR A 256 2.32 11.53 -4.78
N ALA A 257 3.35 11.48 -5.61
CA ALA A 257 4.57 12.26 -5.46
C ALA A 257 5.03 12.77 -6.83
N GLY A 258 4.94 14.08 -7.04
CA GLY A 258 5.11 14.69 -8.36
C GLY A 258 4.17 14.04 -9.39
N GLU A 259 4.75 13.47 -10.45
CA GLU A 259 4.03 12.86 -11.56
C GLU A 259 3.77 11.36 -11.36
N ARG A 260 4.22 10.77 -10.26
CA ARG A 260 4.11 9.32 -9.98
C ARG A 260 3.15 9.03 -8.84
N ILE A 261 2.51 7.88 -8.91
CA ILE A 261 1.61 7.39 -7.87
C ILE A 261 2.02 5.96 -7.52
N PHE A 262 2.30 5.74 -6.24
CA PHE A 262 2.60 4.42 -5.67
C PHE A 262 1.36 3.91 -4.97
N ILE A 263 0.76 2.82 -5.47
CA ILE A 263 -0.34 2.14 -4.80
C ILE A 263 0.23 0.97 -4.01
N SER A 264 -0.07 0.94 -2.71
CA SER A 264 0.33 -0.13 -1.81
C SER A 264 -0.17 -1.50 -2.24
N GLY A 265 0.46 -2.55 -1.77
CA GLY A 265 0.02 -3.91 -2.01
C GLY A 265 -1.43 -4.13 -1.58
N GLN A 266 -2.27 -4.53 -2.54
CA GLN A 266 -3.67 -4.86 -2.35
C GLN A 266 -3.81 -6.38 -2.36
N ILE A 267 -4.26 -6.93 -1.23
CA ILE A 267 -4.78 -8.31 -1.15
C ILE A 267 -6.28 -8.31 -1.43
N GLY A 268 -6.82 -9.47 -1.83
CA GLY A 268 -8.22 -9.62 -2.25
C GLY A 268 -9.25 -9.60 -1.10
N LEU A 269 -9.29 -8.54 -0.30
CA LEU A 269 -10.27 -8.39 0.78
C LEU A 269 -11.65 -8.00 0.26
N ILE A 270 -12.70 -8.48 0.92
CA ILE A 270 -14.05 -7.92 0.78
C ILE A 270 -14.09 -6.60 1.58
N PRO A 271 -14.27 -5.42 0.93
CA PRO A 271 -14.14 -4.11 1.58
C PRO A 271 -14.98 -3.92 2.85
N SER A 272 -16.22 -4.41 2.84
CA SER A 272 -17.18 -4.23 3.93
C SER A 272 -16.88 -5.10 5.15
N GLN A 273 -16.04 -6.12 5.00
CA GLN A 273 -15.75 -7.12 6.04
C GLN A 273 -14.28 -7.16 6.44
N LEU A 274 -13.36 -6.64 5.60
CA LEU A 274 -11.90 -6.72 5.79
C LEU A 274 -11.40 -8.16 6.00
N ALA A 275 -12.09 -9.10 5.35
CA ALA A 275 -11.82 -10.53 5.32
C ALA A 275 -11.58 -10.99 3.88
N LEU A 276 -10.77 -12.03 3.70
CA LEU A 276 -10.62 -12.71 2.41
C LEU A 276 -11.93 -13.43 2.04
N PRO A 277 -12.23 -13.60 0.74
CA PRO A 277 -13.41 -14.31 0.28
C PRO A 277 -13.44 -15.75 0.79
N TYR A 278 -14.64 -16.27 1.05
CA TYR A 278 -14.85 -17.67 1.45
C TYR A 278 -15.82 -18.37 0.50
N PRO A 279 -15.47 -19.54 -0.07
CA PRO A 279 -14.17 -20.20 0.05
C PRO A 279 -13.05 -19.36 -0.61
N ARG A 280 -11.82 -19.46 -0.08
CA ARG A 280 -10.67 -18.79 -0.67
C ARG A 280 -10.36 -19.39 -2.03
N SER A 281 -10.07 -18.55 -3.01
CA SER A 281 -9.64 -19.00 -4.33
C SER A 281 -8.79 -17.93 -5.02
N LEU A 282 -7.73 -18.37 -5.71
CA LEU A 282 -6.86 -17.50 -6.50
C LEU A 282 -7.66 -16.60 -7.46
N PRO A 283 -8.68 -17.08 -8.20
CA PRO A 283 -9.47 -16.24 -9.09
C PRO A 283 -10.16 -15.09 -8.36
N SER A 284 -10.78 -15.35 -7.22
CA SER A 284 -11.53 -14.34 -6.46
C SER A 284 -10.60 -13.31 -5.85
N GLU A 285 -9.47 -13.76 -5.27
CA GLU A 285 -8.49 -12.87 -4.67
C GLU A 285 -7.78 -12.00 -5.72
N THR A 286 -7.46 -12.56 -6.90
CA THR A 286 -6.86 -11.82 -8.03
C THR A 286 -7.80 -10.73 -8.55
N ALA A 287 -9.08 -11.06 -8.74
CA ALA A 287 -10.09 -10.11 -9.20
C ALA A 287 -10.29 -8.97 -8.19
N LEU A 288 -10.42 -9.29 -6.89
CA LEU A 288 -10.59 -8.30 -5.83
C LEU A 288 -9.36 -7.39 -5.71
N ALA A 289 -8.15 -7.95 -5.67
CA ALA A 289 -6.92 -7.16 -5.59
C ALA A 289 -6.80 -6.19 -6.78
N SER A 290 -7.12 -6.66 -7.99
CA SER A 290 -7.11 -5.84 -9.20
C SER A 290 -8.18 -4.74 -9.16
N GLN A 291 -9.39 -5.05 -8.67
CA GLN A 291 -10.47 -4.09 -8.52
C GLN A 291 -10.13 -2.99 -7.53
N HIS A 292 -9.49 -3.33 -6.40
CA HIS A 292 -9.07 -2.33 -5.40
C HIS A 292 -8.10 -1.32 -6.00
N ILE A 293 -7.12 -1.79 -6.78
CA ILE A 293 -6.19 -0.90 -7.48
C ILE A 293 -6.91 -0.02 -8.49
N SER A 294 -7.83 -0.58 -9.28
CA SER A 294 -8.61 0.21 -10.25
C SER A 294 -9.40 1.31 -9.55
N ARG A 295 -10.11 0.98 -8.47
CA ARG A 295 -10.93 1.94 -7.74
C ARG A 295 -10.10 3.03 -7.06
N ILE A 296 -8.96 2.66 -6.46
CA ILE A 296 -8.01 3.65 -5.91
C ILE A 296 -7.49 4.57 -7.02
N THR A 297 -7.14 4.01 -8.17
CA THR A 297 -6.68 4.77 -9.35
C THR A 297 -7.75 5.74 -9.84
N ASP A 298 -9.00 5.29 -9.93
CA ASP A 298 -10.12 6.12 -10.38
C ASP A 298 -10.40 7.29 -9.44
N VAL A 299 -10.32 7.07 -8.13
CA VAL A 299 -10.44 8.14 -7.13
C VAL A 299 -9.33 9.16 -7.31
N LEU A 300 -8.07 8.72 -7.42
CA LEU A 300 -6.92 9.62 -7.61
C LEU A 300 -6.99 10.38 -8.94
N ARG A 301 -7.53 9.77 -10.00
CA ARG A 301 -7.79 10.45 -11.27
C ARG A 301 -8.83 11.54 -11.11
N ARG A 302 -9.96 11.25 -10.47
CA ARG A 302 -11.07 12.22 -10.29
C ARG A 302 -10.69 13.39 -9.38
N ASP A 303 -9.93 13.12 -8.31
CA ASP A 303 -9.53 14.16 -7.35
C ASP A 303 -8.56 15.19 -7.94
N SER A 304 -7.84 14.83 -9.01
CA SER A 304 -6.90 15.72 -9.72
C SER A 304 -7.54 16.85 -10.56
N GLY A 305 -8.86 17.07 -10.43
CA GLY A 305 -9.63 18.17 -11.04
C GLY A 305 -9.91 18.06 -12.54
N LEU A 306 -8.93 17.59 -13.33
CA LEU A 306 -9.04 17.44 -14.79
C LEU A 306 -8.88 15.99 -15.28
N GLY A 307 -8.60 15.05 -14.38
CA GLY A 307 -8.22 13.69 -14.76
C GLY A 307 -6.88 13.64 -15.47
N TRP A 308 -6.11 12.57 -15.30
CA TRP A 308 -4.81 12.43 -15.96
C TRP A 308 -4.80 11.20 -16.88
N PRO A 309 -4.20 11.29 -18.08
CA PRO A 309 -4.30 10.25 -19.12
C PRO A 309 -3.36 9.06 -18.88
N GLY A 310 -2.40 9.18 -17.96
CA GLY A 310 -1.30 8.26 -17.81
C GLY A 310 -1.63 6.81 -17.42
N ASN A 311 -0.57 6.02 -17.36
CA ASN A 311 -0.58 4.56 -17.42
C ASN A 311 0.24 3.94 -16.27
N SER A 312 0.06 2.64 -16.06
CA SER A 312 0.94 1.85 -15.20
C SER A 312 2.36 1.85 -15.76
N GLN A 313 3.34 2.20 -14.92
CA GLN A 313 4.77 2.05 -15.23
C GLN A 313 5.32 0.69 -14.77
N LEU A 314 4.77 0.15 -13.68
CA LEU A 314 5.15 -1.15 -13.16
C LEU A 314 3.96 -1.79 -12.44
N GLU A 315 3.69 -3.05 -12.75
CA GLU A 315 2.85 -3.91 -11.93
C GLU A 315 3.70 -4.96 -11.22
N LEU A 316 3.48 -5.14 -9.93
CA LEU A 316 4.15 -6.09 -9.07
C LEU A 316 3.11 -7.06 -8.50
N TYR A 317 3.31 -8.34 -8.73
CA TYR A 317 2.46 -9.39 -8.19
C TYR A 317 3.28 -10.29 -7.27
N TRP A 318 2.85 -10.38 -6.02
CA TRP A 318 3.41 -11.29 -5.02
C TRP A 318 2.49 -12.49 -4.88
N PHE A 319 3.02 -13.70 -4.99
CA PHE A 319 2.25 -14.95 -4.88
C PHE A 319 2.77 -15.80 -3.72
N ALA A 320 1.86 -16.36 -2.93
CA ALA A 320 2.20 -17.34 -1.91
C ALA A 320 2.57 -18.72 -2.49
N ASN A 321 2.24 -18.97 -3.77
CA ASN A 321 2.54 -20.22 -4.46
C ASN A 321 3.04 -19.94 -5.89
N THR A 322 4.17 -20.54 -6.26
CA THR A 322 4.79 -20.40 -7.59
C THR A 322 3.88 -20.90 -8.72
N GLN A 323 2.99 -21.87 -8.48
CA GLN A 323 2.08 -22.37 -9.52
C GLN A 323 1.03 -21.32 -9.91
N ASP A 324 0.54 -20.55 -8.93
CA ASP A 324 -0.48 -19.52 -9.11
C ASP A 324 -0.02 -18.40 -10.05
N LEU A 325 1.28 -18.09 -10.02
CA LEU A 325 1.93 -17.13 -10.90
C LEU A 325 1.64 -17.42 -12.37
N LEU A 326 1.75 -18.69 -12.79
CA LEU A 326 1.59 -19.08 -14.19
C LEU A 326 0.15 -18.89 -14.67
N HIS A 327 -0.83 -19.13 -13.80
CA HIS A 327 -2.25 -18.98 -14.13
C HIS A 327 -2.62 -17.50 -14.30
N VAL A 328 -2.14 -16.63 -13.40
CA VAL A 328 -2.43 -15.19 -13.47
C VAL A 328 -1.68 -14.52 -14.61
N LYS A 329 -0.39 -14.87 -14.82
CA LYS A 329 0.42 -14.29 -15.90
C LYS A 329 -0.18 -14.51 -17.29
N ARG A 330 -0.88 -15.62 -17.53
CA ARG A 330 -1.55 -15.89 -18.83
C ARG A 330 -2.76 -15.01 -19.08
N VAL A 331 -3.36 -14.46 -18.02
CA VAL A 331 -4.63 -13.73 -18.09
C VAL A 331 -4.41 -12.22 -18.03
N VAL A 332 -3.51 -11.77 -17.15
CA VAL A 332 -3.42 -10.34 -16.76
C VAL A 332 -2.23 -9.63 -17.40
N SER A 333 -1.55 -10.24 -18.38
CA SER A 333 -0.35 -9.65 -19.00
C SER A 333 -0.71 -8.92 -20.31
N PRO A 334 -0.92 -7.60 -20.32
CA PRO A 334 -0.84 -6.82 -21.55
C PRO A 334 0.64 -6.69 -21.94
N ASP A 335 0.96 -6.95 -23.21
CA ASP A 335 2.33 -6.92 -23.76
C ASP A 335 3.06 -5.57 -23.60
N SER A 336 2.40 -4.52 -23.10
CA SER A 336 2.89 -3.15 -23.04
C SER A 336 3.34 -2.66 -21.66
N ILE A 337 3.01 -3.35 -20.55
CA ILE A 337 3.30 -2.85 -19.19
C ILE A 337 4.40 -3.70 -18.54
N PRO A 338 5.52 -3.10 -18.11
CA PRO A 338 6.52 -3.81 -17.30
C PRO A 338 5.86 -4.45 -16.08
N THR A 339 5.93 -5.79 -16.01
CA THR A 339 5.26 -6.55 -14.95
C THR A 339 6.21 -7.56 -14.33
N LEU A 340 6.32 -7.50 -13.01
CA LEU A 340 7.12 -8.43 -12.20
C LEU A 340 6.20 -9.37 -11.43
N TYR A 341 6.46 -10.67 -11.57
CA TYR A 341 5.75 -11.72 -10.85
C TYR A 341 6.74 -12.43 -9.92
N LEU A 342 6.47 -12.41 -8.63
CA LEU A 342 7.38 -12.86 -7.57
C LEU A 342 6.68 -13.89 -6.69
N SER A 343 7.31 -15.04 -6.47
CA SER A 343 6.85 -16.03 -5.50
C SER A 343 7.52 -15.77 -4.15
N VAL A 344 6.73 -15.77 -3.09
CA VAL A 344 7.13 -15.48 -1.71
C VAL A 344 6.62 -16.58 -0.78
N LYS A 345 7.17 -16.68 0.43
CA LYS A 345 6.81 -17.74 1.39
C LYS A 345 5.39 -17.59 1.93
N ALA A 346 4.99 -16.34 2.21
CA ALA A 346 3.68 -16.03 2.75
C ALA A 346 3.36 -14.54 2.56
N LEU A 347 2.06 -14.26 2.52
CA LEU A 347 1.49 -12.92 2.46
C LEU A 347 0.64 -12.66 3.72
N PRO A 348 0.37 -11.38 4.06
CA PRO A 348 -0.51 -11.04 5.17
C PRO A 348 -1.89 -11.70 5.06
N LYS A 349 -2.47 -12.10 6.21
CA LYS A 349 -3.78 -12.79 6.30
C LYS A 349 -3.84 -14.11 5.50
N ASP A 350 -2.69 -14.72 5.22
CA ASP A 350 -2.57 -15.92 4.39
C ASP A 350 -3.11 -15.73 2.96
N ALA A 351 -3.13 -14.50 2.44
CA ALA A 351 -3.58 -14.23 1.08
C ALA A 351 -2.77 -15.04 0.05
N LEU A 352 -3.41 -15.39 -1.07
CA LEU A 352 -2.77 -16.12 -2.16
C LEU A 352 -1.97 -15.18 -3.08
N ILE A 353 -2.44 -13.94 -3.19
CA ILE A 353 -1.89 -12.92 -4.08
C ILE A 353 -1.99 -11.52 -3.47
N GLU A 354 -0.98 -10.70 -3.70
CA GLU A 354 -0.96 -9.27 -3.41
C GLU A 354 -0.49 -8.52 -4.67
N LYS A 355 -1.23 -7.51 -5.12
CA LYS A 355 -0.90 -6.70 -6.29
C LYS A 355 -0.49 -5.28 -5.85
N GLN A 356 0.64 -4.79 -6.32
CA GLN A 356 1.16 -3.45 -6.07
C GLN A 356 1.42 -2.77 -7.43
N VAL A 357 1.16 -1.46 -7.55
CA VAL A 357 1.27 -0.76 -8.84
C VAL A 357 1.94 0.60 -8.68
N LEU A 358 2.83 0.91 -9.61
CA LEU A 358 3.36 2.25 -9.85
C LEU A 358 2.72 2.82 -11.11
N LEU A 359 2.11 3.99 -10.98
CA LEU A 359 1.49 4.74 -12.08
C LEU A 359 2.29 6.00 -12.37
N HIS A 360 2.22 6.46 -13.61
CA HIS A 360 2.59 7.82 -13.99
C HIS A 360 1.35 8.56 -14.43
N THR A 361 1.21 9.82 -14.03
CA THR A 361 0.07 10.66 -14.43
C THR A 361 0.06 10.94 -15.93
N GLY A 362 1.20 10.78 -16.60
CA GLY A 362 1.40 11.17 -18.00
C GLY A 362 1.56 12.68 -18.16
N ARG A 363 1.46 13.45 -17.08
CA ARG A 363 1.75 14.87 -17.08
C ARG A 363 3.24 15.05 -16.81
N CYS A 364 3.88 15.99 -17.47
CA CYS A 364 5.27 16.38 -17.22
C CYS A 364 5.39 17.90 -17.19
N ALA A 365 6.14 18.41 -16.23
CA ALA A 365 6.53 19.81 -16.21
C ALA A 365 7.58 20.07 -17.30
N ILE A 366 7.31 21.04 -18.16
CA ILE A 366 8.22 21.50 -19.22
C ILE A 366 8.57 22.93 -18.91
N VAL A 367 9.86 23.27 -19.03
CA VAL A 367 10.32 24.64 -18.83
C VAL A 367 9.73 25.51 -19.94
N ASP A 368 9.02 26.56 -19.55
CA ASP A 368 8.52 27.59 -20.45
C ASP A 368 9.06 28.94 -19.97
N GLU A 369 9.95 29.53 -20.76
CA GLU A 369 10.63 30.78 -20.44
C GLU A 369 9.68 31.99 -20.44
N ASP A 370 8.47 31.84 -21.00
CA ASP A 370 7.47 32.90 -21.13
C ASP A 370 6.45 32.94 -19.97
N VAL A 371 6.57 32.06 -18.97
CA VAL A 371 5.62 31.94 -17.85
C VAL A 371 6.29 32.29 -16.52
N GLU A 372 5.59 33.00 -15.64
CA GLU A 372 6.14 33.56 -14.38
C GLU A 372 6.75 32.51 -13.43
N ASP A 373 6.20 31.29 -13.43
CA ASP A 373 6.70 30.14 -12.65
C ASP A 373 7.68 29.24 -13.43
N GLY A 374 7.99 29.56 -14.69
CA GLY A 374 8.98 28.88 -15.53
C GLY A 374 8.61 27.48 -16.01
N PHE A 375 7.40 26.96 -15.71
CA PHE A 375 6.98 25.62 -16.12
C PHE A 375 5.52 25.56 -16.61
N VAL A 376 5.27 24.74 -17.63
CA VAL A 376 3.93 24.35 -18.12
C VAL A 376 3.77 22.83 -18.03
N MET A 377 2.61 22.36 -17.58
CA MET A 377 2.29 20.93 -17.54
C MET A 377 1.75 20.45 -18.88
N GLU A 378 2.47 19.56 -19.56
CA GLU A 378 1.99 18.88 -20.77
C GLU A 378 1.65 17.41 -20.51
N SER A 379 0.77 16.84 -21.34
CA SER A 379 0.51 15.40 -21.33
C SER A 379 1.36 14.69 -22.39
N ARG A 380 2.08 13.64 -22.00
CA ARG A 380 2.90 12.81 -22.88
C ARG A 380 2.62 11.33 -22.68
N GLU A 381 2.61 10.58 -23.78
CA GLU A 381 2.57 9.12 -23.73
C GLU A 381 3.94 8.56 -23.35
N PRO A 382 4.02 7.60 -22.41
CA PRO A 382 5.29 6.98 -22.04
C PRO A 382 5.82 6.09 -23.16
N ILE A 383 7.12 6.22 -23.46
CA ILE A 383 7.84 5.30 -24.35
C ILE A 383 8.69 4.41 -23.45
N PHE A 384 8.45 3.10 -23.50
CA PHE A 384 9.25 2.12 -22.78
C PHE A 384 10.33 1.58 -23.72
N GLU A 385 11.57 2.02 -23.52
CA GLU A 385 12.72 1.46 -24.22
C GLU A 385 13.28 0.28 -23.42
N GLN A 386 13.42 -0.87 -24.09
CA GLN A 386 14.08 -2.03 -23.51
C GLN A 386 15.59 -1.74 -23.52
N SER A 387 16.20 -1.46 -22.36
CA SER A 387 17.65 -1.26 -22.33
C SER A 387 18.36 -2.54 -22.78
N GLU A 388 19.43 -2.41 -23.55
CA GLU A 388 20.31 -3.55 -23.85
C GLU A 388 20.74 -4.20 -22.53
N ARG A 389 20.65 -5.54 -22.45
CA ARG A 389 21.03 -6.29 -21.24
C ARG A 389 22.49 -5.98 -20.90
N SER A 390 22.72 -5.21 -19.84
CA SER A 390 24.04 -4.95 -19.26
C SER A 390 24.50 -6.11 -18.39
#